data_AF-A0A4P9VV18-F1
#
_entry.id   AF-A0A4P9VV18-F1
#
_cell.length_a   1.000
_cell.length_b   1.000
_cell.length_c   1.000
_cell.angle_alpha   90.00
_cell.angle_beta   90.00
_cell.angle_gamma   90.00
#
_symmetry.space_group_name_H-M   'P 1'
#
loop_
_entity.id
_entity.type
_entity.pdbx_description
1 polymer ?
#
loop_
_entity_poly.entity_id
_entity_poly.type
_entity_poly.pdbx_seq_one_letter_code
_entity_poly.pdbx_strand_id
1 'polypeptide(L)'
;MFFLKELPTRQMIQGYAKQHSMEIVDSVETALLMMRQASLLVRQIEAYFSDHDTSQLRFLILIVIDREPERDSLLVSEISDRIDVSRPVMTRTLQSMVDEKLIVMKADQSDRRGKQVSLTETGCKFLESVLPGYFDVICKFMMDLKK
;
A
#
# COMPACT_ATOMS: atom_id res chain seq x y z
N MET A 1 6.28 8.96 3.41
CA MET A 1 7.65 8.45 3.67
C MET A 1 8.26 9.15 4.87
N PHE A 2 9.03 8.42 5.69
CA PHE A 2 9.93 8.98 6.69
C PHE A 2 11.27 9.33 6.03
N PHE A 3 11.63 10.61 6.02
CA PHE A 3 12.74 11.13 5.22
C PHE A 3 14.08 11.14 5.94
N LEU A 4 14.10 10.85 7.24
CA LEU A 4 15.32 10.83 8.03
C LEU A 4 16.18 9.61 7.65
N LYS A 5 17.43 9.85 7.24
CA LYS A 5 18.37 8.78 6.88
C LYS A 5 19.15 8.26 8.09
N GLU A 6 19.60 9.18 8.93
CA GLU A 6 20.36 8.91 10.14
C GLU A 6 19.47 9.15 11.35
N LEU A 7 19.27 8.10 12.16
CA LEU A 7 18.44 8.21 13.34
C LEU A 7 19.20 8.93 14.47
N PRO A 8 18.50 9.71 15.31
CA PRO A 8 19.08 10.25 16.55
C PRO A 8 19.69 9.14 17.39
N THR A 9 20.85 9.42 18.00
CA THR A 9 21.45 8.48 18.95
C THR A 9 20.59 8.39 20.20
N ARG A 10 20.64 7.25 20.90
CA ARG A 10 19.98 7.07 22.19
C ARG A 10 20.35 8.18 23.19
N GLN A 11 21.60 8.62 23.20
CA GLN A 11 22.07 9.74 24.03
C GLN A 11 21.35 11.05 23.70
N MET A 12 21.15 11.35 22.40
CA MET A 12 20.40 12.53 21.97
C MET A 12 18.94 12.44 22.42
N ILE A 13 18.30 11.28 22.25
CA ILE A 13 16.92 11.04 22.69
C ILE A 13 16.79 11.23 24.21
N GLN A 14 17.73 10.69 25.00
CA GLN A 14 17.78 10.87 26.45
C GLN A 14 17.94 12.34 26.86
N GLY A 15 18.74 13.11 26.12
CA GLY A 15 18.91 14.54 26.33
C GLY A 15 17.58 15.29 26.25
N TYR A 16 16.83 15.07 25.16
CA TYR A 16 15.50 15.67 24.99
C TYR A 16 14.47 15.15 26.00
N ALA A 17 14.48 13.85 26.28
CA ALA A 17 13.55 13.24 27.23
C ALA A 17 13.69 13.85 28.64
N LYS A 18 14.94 14.04 29.11
CA LYS A 18 15.22 14.70 30.40
C LYS A 18 14.77 16.16 30.42
N GLN A 19 14.99 16.90 29.34
CA GLN A 19 14.59 18.32 29.24
C GLN A 19 13.07 18.50 29.35
N HIS A 20 12.29 17.50 28.96
CA HIS A 20 10.83 17.55 28.93
C HIS A 20 10.16 16.62 29.96
N SER A 21 10.91 16.07 30.92
CA SER A 21 10.42 15.14 31.95
C SER A 21 9.64 13.93 31.38
N MET A 22 10.12 13.37 30.26
CA MET A 22 9.49 12.24 29.59
C MET A 22 10.25 10.92 29.84
N GLU A 23 9.54 9.84 30.14
CA GLU A 23 10.09 8.49 30.29
C GLU A 23 9.79 7.58 29.08
N ILE A 24 10.11 8.06 27.87
CA ILE A 24 9.69 7.42 26.60
C ILE A 24 10.85 7.03 25.67
N VAL A 25 12.09 7.03 26.17
CA VAL A 25 13.30 6.89 25.34
C VAL A 25 13.24 5.62 24.47
N ASP A 26 12.92 4.47 25.06
CA ASP A 26 12.84 3.19 24.35
C ASP A 26 11.73 3.19 23.29
N SER A 27 10.57 3.76 23.63
CA SER A 27 9.43 3.86 22.72
C SER A 27 9.75 4.75 21.51
N VAL A 28 10.42 5.89 21.74
CA VAL A 28 10.83 6.81 20.68
C VAL A 28 11.88 6.17 19.78
N GLU A 29 12.91 5.55 20.35
CA GLU A 29 13.94 4.84 19.59
C GLU A 29 13.33 3.73 18.72
N THR A 30 12.45 2.90 19.30
CA THR A 30 11.74 1.84 18.58
C THR A 30 10.86 2.38 17.46
N ALA A 31 10.10 3.45 17.71
CA ALA A 31 9.26 4.06 16.69
C ALA A 31 10.07 4.65 15.52
N LEU A 32 11.19 5.30 15.81
CA LEU A 32 12.09 5.85 14.79
C LEU A 32 12.73 4.76 13.92
N LEU A 33 13.17 3.66 14.55
CA LEU A 33 13.64 2.47 13.84
C LEU A 33 12.55 1.88 12.95
N MET A 34 11.34 1.67 13.49
CA MET A 34 10.20 1.14 12.74
C MET A 34 9.85 2.02 11.54
N MET A 35 9.72 3.34 11.74
CA MET A 35 9.42 4.30 10.66
C MET A 35 10.50 4.28 9.57
N ARG A 36 11.77 4.14 9.97
CA ARG A 36 12.89 4.03 9.04
C ARG A 36 12.79 2.77 8.20
N GLN A 37 12.61 1.61 8.83
CA GLN A 37 12.53 0.33 8.12
C GLN A 37 11.30 0.25 7.23
N ALA A 38 10.12 0.67 7.73
CA ALA A 38 8.91 0.73 6.95
C ALA A 38 9.07 1.62 5.70
N SER A 39 9.75 2.76 5.82
CA SER A 39 9.98 3.64 4.67
C SER A 39 10.97 3.08 3.66
N LEU A 40 11.94 2.27 4.09
CA LEU A 40 12.83 1.55 3.16
C LEU A 40 12.08 0.45 2.41
N LEU A 41 11.22 -0.30 3.11
CA LEU A 41 10.37 -1.32 2.48
C LEU A 41 9.41 -0.70 1.46
N VAL A 42 8.71 0.38 1.83
CA VAL A 42 7.80 1.08 0.91
C VAL A 42 8.55 1.54 -0.35
N ARG A 43 9.78 2.06 -0.23
CA ARG A 43 10.60 2.43 -1.40
C ARG A 43 10.92 1.24 -2.30
N GLN A 44 11.26 0.09 -1.74
CA GLN A 44 11.54 -1.11 -2.53
C GLN A 44 10.28 -1.63 -3.25
N ILE A 45 9.13 -1.59 -2.57
CA ILE A 45 7.83 -1.94 -3.14
C ILE A 45 7.45 -0.96 -4.27
N GLU A 46 7.62 0.34 -4.06
CA GLU A 46 7.37 1.36 -5.08
C GLU A 46 8.27 1.19 -6.31
N ALA A 47 9.57 0.93 -6.10
CA ALA A 47 10.50 0.65 -7.19
C ALA A 47 10.09 -0.60 -7.98
N TYR A 48 9.76 -1.68 -7.29
CA TYR A 48 9.27 -2.91 -7.91
C TYR A 48 8.05 -2.67 -8.79
N PHE A 49 7.04 -1.95 -8.29
CA PHE A 49 5.85 -1.66 -9.09
C PHE A 49 6.13 -0.70 -10.25
N SER A 50 7.04 0.27 -10.06
CA SER A 50 7.47 1.15 -11.15
C SER A 50 8.14 0.38 -12.28
N ASP A 51 8.94 -0.65 -11.98
CA ASP A 51 9.58 -1.52 -12.99
C ASP A 51 8.56 -2.38 -13.77
N HIS A 52 7.32 -2.47 -13.28
CA HIS A 52 6.20 -3.18 -13.90
C HIS A 52 5.12 -2.22 -14.45
N ASP A 53 5.50 -0.97 -14.73
CA ASP A 53 4.62 0.08 -15.28
C ASP A 53 3.33 0.29 -14.47
N THR A 54 3.38 0.06 -13.15
CA THR A 54 2.24 0.20 -12.26
C THR A 54 2.60 0.97 -11.00
N SER A 55 1.61 1.17 -10.13
CA SER A 55 1.82 1.77 -8.82
C SER A 55 1.32 0.85 -7.72
N GLN A 56 1.85 1.05 -6.51
CA GLN A 56 1.37 0.33 -5.33
C GLN A 56 -0.14 0.51 -5.14
N LEU A 57 -0.67 1.71 -5.37
CA LEU A 57 -2.11 1.97 -5.25
C LEU A 57 -2.93 1.12 -6.24
N ARG A 58 -2.49 1.02 -7.50
CA ARG A 58 -3.17 0.22 -8.52
C ARG A 58 -3.13 -1.27 -8.15
N PHE A 59 -1.98 -1.76 -7.71
CA PHE A 59 -1.85 -3.12 -7.20
C PHE A 59 -2.79 -3.38 -6.01
N LEU A 60 -2.85 -2.46 -5.04
CA LEU A 60 -3.72 -2.58 -3.87
C LEU A 60 -5.20 -2.66 -4.26
N ILE A 61 -5.63 -1.91 -5.28
CA ILE A 61 -6.99 -2.01 -5.82
C ILE A 61 -7.25 -3.42 -6.39
N LEU A 62 -6.33 -3.94 -7.22
CA LEU A 62 -6.47 -5.26 -7.82
C LEU A 62 -6.56 -6.37 -6.76
N ILE A 63 -5.62 -6.41 -5.81
CA ILE A 63 -5.56 -7.46 -4.78
C ILE A 63 -6.74 -7.38 -3.79
N VAL A 64 -7.28 -6.18 -3.54
CA VAL A 64 -8.44 -6.00 -2.66
C VAL A 64 -9.71 -6.56 -3.29
N ILE A 65 -9.84 -6.51 -4.62
CA ILE A 65 -10.94 -7.14 -5.36
C ILE A 65 -10.71 -8.65 -5.46
N ASP A 66 -9.50 -9.08 -5.82
CA ASP A 66 -9.13 -10.48 -6.07
C ASP A 66 -9.30 -11.38 -4.83
N ARG A 67 -8.99 -10.85 -3.64
CA ARG A 67 -9.03 -11.62 -2.38
C ARG A 67 -10.44 -11.84 -1.81
N GLU A 68 -11.49 -11.40 -2.49
CA GLU A 68 -12.86 -11.62 -2.04
C GLU A 68 -13.27 -13.08 -2.29
N PRO A 69 -13.63 -13.86 -1.25
CA PRO A 69 -13.84 -15.30 -1.39
C PRO A 69 -15.15 -15.68 -2.08
N GLU A 70 -16.18 -14.83 -1.99
CA GLU A 70 -17.56 -15.15 -2.41
C GLU A 70 -18.04 -14.31 -3.59
N ARG A 71 -17.24 -13.36 -4.06
CA ARG A 71 -17.64 -12.40 -5.11
C ARG A 71 -16.45 -11.95 -5.93
N ASP A 72 -16.72 -11.56 -7.16
CA ASP A 72 -15.74 -11.12 -8.16
C ASP A 72 -15.65 -9.59 -8.29
N SER A 73 -16.40 -8.87 -7.46
CA SER A 73 -16.59 -7.42 -7.59
C SER A 73 -16.82 -6.74 -6.24
N LEU A 74 -16.46 -5.45 -6.19
CA LEU A 74 -16.66 -4.57 -5.04
C LEU A 74 -17.28 -3.24 -5.49
N LEU A 75 -18.09 -2.64 -4.61
CA LEU A 75 -18.51 -1.25 -4.80
C LEU A 75 -17.30 -0.31 -4.66
N VAL A 76 -17.31 0.81 -5.39
CA VAL A 76 -16.29 1.86 -5.24
C VAL A 76 -16.18 2.36 -3.80
N SER A 77 -17.29 2.42 -3.06
CA SER A 77 -17.29 2.76 -1.63
C SER A 77 -16.53 1.74 -0.81
N GLU A 78 -16.72 0.44 -1.05
CA GLU A 78 -16.00 -0.62 -0.34
C GLU A 78 -14.50 -0.59 -0.62
N ILE A 79 -14.10 -0.29 -1.87
CA ILE A 79 -12.68 -0.09 -2.21
C ILE A 79 -12.12 1.13 -1.47
N SER A 80 -12.88 2.23 -1.42
CA SER A 80 -12.49 3.47 -0.75
C SER A 80 -12.37 3.30 0.78
N ASP A 81 -13.21 2.47 1.39
CA ASP A 81 -13.16 2.19 2.83
C ASP A 81 -11.95 1.32 3.21
N ARG A 82 -11.38 0.60 2.24
CA ARG A 82 -10.24 -0.32 2.44
C ARG A 82 -8.89 0.28 2.05
N ILE A 83 -8.89 1.37 1.29
CA ILE A 83 -7.69 2.00 0.77
C ILE A 83 -7.71 3.48 1.15
N ASP A 84 -6.77 3.87 2.02
CA ASP A 84 -6.68 5.21 2.56
C ASP A 84 -6.08 6.22 1.56
N VAL A 85 -6.89 6.63 0.58
CA VAL A 85 -6.59 7.71 -0.35
C VAL A 85 -7.79 8.64 -0.51
N SER A 86 -7.52 9.89 -0.89
CA SER A 86 -8.59 10.84 -1.17
C SER A 86 -9.52 10.38 -2.30
N ARG A 87 -10.80 10.74 -2.23
CA ARG A 87 -11.79 10.41 -3.28
C ARG A 87 -11.36 10.83 -4.70
N PRO A 88 -10.75 12.02 -4.92
CA PRO A 88 -10.23 12.40 -6.23
C PRO A 88 -9.13 11.46 -6.73
N VAL A 89 -8.21 11.03 -5.85
CA VAL A 89 -7.13 10.09 -6.18
C VAL A 89 -7.73 8.72 -6.54
N MET A 90 -8.66 8.21 -5.73
CA MET A 90 -9.35 6.94 -6.00
C MET A 90 -10.04 6.97 -7.38
N THR A 91 -10.84 8.00 -7.63
CA THR A 91 -11.63 8.12 -8.88
C THR A 91 -10.72 8.19 -10.10
N ARG A 92 -9.65 9.00 -10.05
CA ARG A 92 -8.69 9.09 -11.15
C ARG A 92 -7.99 7.76 -11.41
N THR A 93 -7.60 7.06 -10.34
CA THR A 93 -6.89 5.78 -10.44
C THR A 93 -7.78 4.71 -11.05
N LEU A 94 -9.03 4.58 -10.60
CA LEU A 94 -10.00 3.66 -11.18
C LEU A 94 -10.24 3.96 -12.66
N GLN A 95 -10.40 5.24 -13.03
CA GLN A 95 -10.58 5.60 -14.43
C GLN A 95 -9.38 5.18 -15.29
N SER A 96 -8.14 5.45 -14.86
CA SER A 96 -6.95 5.01 -15.61
C SER A 96 -6.85 3.49 -15.73
N MET A 97 -7.28 2.74 -14.70
CA MET A 97 -7.27 1.28 -14.75
C MET A 97 -8.35 0.71 -15.67
N VAL A 98 -9.49 1.40 -15.82
CA VAL A 98 -10.51 1.09 -16.84
C VAL A 98 -9.98 1.34 -18.24
N ASP A 99 -9.33 2.49 -18.46
CA ASP A 99 -8.78 2.86 -19.76
C ASP A 99 -7.71 1.85 -20.24
N GLU A 100 -6.92 1.31 -19.29
CA GLU A 100 -5.93 0.26 -19.50
C GLU A 100 -6.51 -1.17 -19.46
N LYS A 101 -7.84 -1.31 -19.33
CA LYS A 101 -8.55 -2.60 -19.30
C LYS A 101 -8.12 -3.54 -18.19
N LEU A 102 -7.56 -3.06 -17.09
CA LEU A 102 -7.25 -3.88 -15.91
C LEU A 102 -8.51 -4.20 -15.10
N ILE A 103 -9.44 -3.27 -15.06
CA ILE A 103 -10.73 -3.41 -14.37
C ILE A 103 -11.88 -3.02 -15.29
N VAL A 104 -13.08 -3.45 -14.92
CA VAL A 104 -14.33 -2.96 -15.51
C VAL A 104 -15.21 -2.36 -14.42
N MET A 105 -15.87 -1.26 -14.75
CA MET A 105 -16.86 -0.63 -13.87
C MET A 105 -18.26 -0.77 -14.46
N LYS A 106 -19.19 -1.33 -13.69
CA LYS A 106 -20.60 -1.47 -14.06
C LYS A 106 -21.49 -0.73 -13.07
N ALA A 107 -22.61 -0.20 -13.54
CA ALA A 107 -23.65 0.29 -12.64
C ALA A 107 -24.19 -0.89 -11.82
N ASP A 108 -24.33 -0.70 -10.52
CA ASP A 108 -24.96 -1.70 -9.67
C ASP A 108 -26.45 -1.84 -10.07
N GLN A 109 -26.89 -3.09 -10.25
CA GLN A 109 -28.26 -3.40 -10.66
C GLN A 109 -29.27 -3.15 -9.53
N SER A 110 -28.81 -3.11 -8.27
CA SER A 110 -29.67 -2.96 -7.09
C SER A 110 -29.74 -1.52 -6.56
N ASP A 111 -28.64 -0.75 -6.59
CA ASP A 111 -28.63 0.69 -6.29
C ASP A 111 -27.96 1.45 -7.44
N ARG A 112 -28.76 2.18 -8.23
CA ARG A 112 -28.29 3.02 -9.36
C ARG A 112 -27.22 4.06 -8.98
N ARG A 113 -26.95 4.26 -7.68
CA ARG A 113 -25.90 5.16 -7.18
C ARG A 113 -24.56 4.46 -6.98
N GLY A 114 -24.53 3.13 -6.87
CA GLY A 114 -23.30 2.34 -6.71
C GLY A 114 -22.69 1.97 -8.05
N LYS A 115 -21.36 2.07 -8.17
CA LYS A 115 -20.59 1.44 -9.26
C LYS A 115 -19.87 0.23 -8.68
N GLN A 116 -20.08 -0.93 -9.28
CA GLN A 116 -19.32 -2.14 -9.00
C GLN A 116 -18.07 -2.17 -9.88
N VAL A 117 -16.98 -2.67 -9.31
CA VAL A 117 -15.66 -2.80 -9.94
C VAL A 117 -15.24 -4.25 -9.86
N SER A 118 -14.89 -4.85 -10.99
CA SER A 118 -14.29 -6.19 -11.06
C SER A 118 -13.01 -6.18 -11.89
N LEU A 119 -12.16 -7.18 -11.67
CA LEU A 119 -11.00 -7.44 -12.52
C LEU A 119 -11.48 -7.89 -13.91
N THR A 120 -10.75 -7.51 -14.96
CA THR A 120 -10.86 -8.18 -16.26
C THR A 120 -9.92 -9.38 -16.31
N GLU A 121 -10.02 -10.21 -17.35
CA GLU A 121 -9.01 -11.26 -17.60
C GLU A 121 -7.58 -10.68 -17.72
N THR A 122 -7.44 -9.48 -18.31
CA THR A 122 -6.15 -8.79 -18.41
C THR A 122 -5.67 -8.34 -17.02
N GLY A 123 -6.56 -7.84 -16.18
CA GLY A 123 -6.28 -7.49 -14.79
C GLY A 123 -5.82 -8.68 -13.94
N CYS A 124 -6.50 -9.82 -14.07
CA CYS A 124 -6.13 -11.06 -13.39
C CYS A 124 -4.73 -11.52 -13.81
N LYS A 125 -4.46 -11.63 -15.12
CA LYS A 125 -3.14 -12.02 -15.63
C LYS A 125 -2.04 -11.06 -15.20
N PHE A 126 -2.33 -9.76 -15.20
CA PHE A 126 -1.40 -8.76 -14.70
C PHE A 126 -1.11 -8.96 -13.21
N LEU A 127 -2.14 -9.12 -12.38
CA LEU A 127 -1.99 -9.36 -10.95
C LEU A 127 -1.15 -10.62 -10.68
N GLU A 128 -1.48 -11.73 -11.34
CA GLU A 128 -0.74 -13.00 -11.24
C GLU A 128 0.75 -12.84 -11.60
N SER A 129 1.05 -11.98 -12.58
CA SER A 129 2.44 -11.74 -13.01
C SER A 129 3.27 -10.97 -11.97
N VAL A 130 2.66 -10.02 -11.25
CA VAL A 130 3.37 -9.15 -10.30
C VAL A 130 3.36 -9.67 -8.86
N LEU A 131 2.43 -10.56 -8.52
CA LEU A 131 2.25 -11.04 -7.15
C LEU A 131 3.48 -11.79 -6.59
N PRO A 132 4.15 -12.69 -7.34
CA PRO A 132 5.32 -13.41 -6.82
C PRO A 132 6.48 -12.49 -6.46
N GLY A 133 6.80 -11.51 -7.32
CA GLY A 133 7.90 -10.57 -7.06
C GLY A 133 7.58 -9.59 -5.92
N TYR A 134 6.31 -9.20 -5.76
CA TYR A 134 5.88 -8.42 -4.58
C TYR A 134 6.16 -9.17 -3.27
N PHE A 135 5.83 -10.46 -3.20
CA PHE A 135 6.14 -11.28 -2.03
C PHE A 135 7.65 -11.45 -1.84
N ASP A 136 8.40 -11.64 -2.92
CA ASP A 136 9.86 -11.77 -2.86
C ASP A 136 10.54 -10.51 -2.30
N VAL A 137 10.10 -9.32 -2.71
CA VAL A 137 10.58 -8.03 -2.17
C VAL A 137 10.37 -7.97 -0.65
N ILE A 138 9.18 -8.32 -0.17
CA ILE A 138 8.87 -8.31 1.27
C ILE A 138 9.72 -9.35 2.00
N CYS A 139 9.77 -10.58 1.49
CA CYS A 139 10.51 -11.67 2.12
C CYS A 139 12.00 -11.34 2.24
N LYS A 140 12.64 -10.86 1.16
CA LYS A 140 14.05 -10.46 1.16
C LYS A 140 14.32 -9.35 2.15
N PHE A 141 13.47 -8.31 2.16
CA PHE A 141 13.60 -7.21 3.12
C PHE A 141 13.53 -7.71 4.57
N MET A 142 12.56 -8.57 4.88
CA MET A 142 12.40 -9.13 6.23
C MET A 142 13.54 -10.08 6.63
N MET A 143 14.16 -10.78 5.67
CA MET A 143 15.33 -11.62 5.93
C MET A 143 16.57 -10.77 6.24
N ASP A 144 16.76 -9.66 5.54
CA ASP A 144 17.89 -8.77 5.76
C ASP A 144 17.77 -7.97 7.06
N LEU A 145 16.55 -7.70 7.54
CA LEU A 145 16.30 -7.13 8.87
C LEU A 145 16.70 -8.04 10.04
N LYS A 146 16.76 -9.36 9.82
CA LYS A 146 17.10 -10.34 10.86
C LYS A 146 18.60 -10.60 10.99
N LYS A 147 19.41 -10.10 10.06
CA LYS A 147 20.88 -10.18 10.08
C LYS A 147 21.45 -9.01 10.86
#